data_AF-A0A346NS15-F1
#
_entry.id   AF-A0A346NS15-F1
#
_cell.length_a   1.000
_cell.length_b   1.000
_cell.length_c   1.000
_cell.angle_alpha   90.00
_cell.angle_beta   90.00
_cell.angle_gamma   90.00
#
_symmetry.space_group_name_H-M   'P 1'
#
loop_
_entity.id
_entity.type
_entity.pdbx_description
1 polymer ?
#
loop_
_entity_poly.entity_id
_entity_poly.type
_entity_poly.pdbx_seq_one_letter_code
_entity_poly.pdbx_strand_id
1 'polypeptide(L)'
;MKAIDELHFRLRSAINTGGINNKIADISTSHTASCHQITANAWFAAFVYAKALNDDNALKYSHRADEYFNKAYDIHPPGQLYHLTQLYFNAVLRGDDNRKDLAKHIAIMAYDNNQKELMTVMDVVAALLTVDQSVKDFLPKLANEEKHKSDLVPLGSVEAVQAIIEGDEQRLVRSLDGLLTIHAKRAGNLRSYICRVASALICGMAILLCDAAQQRGMDVRDKLTKRRQKMNLRLFSPADFPDVDRTIKFPIEVDFLTGEVFLK
;
A
#
# COMPACT_ATOMS: atom_id res chain seq x y z
N MET A 1 -2.33 3.43 -27.98
CA MET A 1 -2.50 3.58 -26.51
C MET A 1 -1.20 4.10 -25.91
N LYS A 2 -1.29 5.07 -25.00
CA LYS A 2 -0.18 5.64 -24.21
C LYS A 2 -0.35 5.30 -22.73
N ALA A 3 0.65 5.64 -21.91
CA ALA A 3 0.61 5.44 -20.45
C ALA A 3 -0.60 6.09 -19.78
N ILE A 4 -0.96 7.32 -20.20
CA ILE A 4 -2.11 8.05 -19.66
C ILE A 4 -3.44 7.34 -19.95
N ASP A 5 -3.60 6.76 -21.15
CA ASP A 5 -4.80 6.01 -21.54
C ASP A 5 -4.96 4.76 -20.66
N GLU A 6 -3.84 4.05 -20.41
CA GLU A 6 -3.81 2.88 -19.54
C GLU A 6 -4.14 3.24 -18.07
N LEU A 7 -3.63 4.38 -17.56
CA LEU A 7 -3.97 4.87 -16.23
C LEU A 7 -5.46 5.25 -16.12
N HIS A 8 -6.03 5.93 -17.11
CA HIS A 8 -7.46 6.22 -17.15
C HIS A 8 -8.31 4.96 -17.23
N PHE A 9 -7.87 3.95 -17.99
CA PHE A 9 -8.53 2.65 -18.05
C PHE A 9 -8.53 1.96 -16.68
N ARG A 10 -7.38 1.89 -16.01
CA ARG A 10 -7.25 1.34 -14.65
C ARG A 10 -8.12 2.08 -13.64
N LEU A 11 -8.14 3.42 -13.68
CA LEU A 11 -9.01 4.24 -12.84
C LEU A 11 -10.48 3.89 -13.07
N ARG A 12 -10.94 3.87 -14.32
CA ARG A 12 -12.33 3.53 -14.67
C ARG A 12 -12.70 2.13 -14.22
N SER A 13 -11.81 1.16 -14.44
CA SER A 13 -12.01 -0.21 -13.97
C SER A 13 -12.17 -0.25 -12.45
N ALA A 14 -11.31 0.44 -11.70
CA ALA A 14 -11.37 0.50 -10.25
C ALA A 14 -12.67 1.16 -9.74
N ILE A 15 -13.09 2.27 -10.35
CA ILE A 15 -14.36 2.95 -10.04
C ILE A 15 -15.56 2.02 -10.30
N ASN A 16 -15.57 1.33 -11.45
CA ASN A 16 -16.63 0.40 -11.79
C ASN A 16 -16.69 -0.73 -10.76
N THR A 17 -15.56 -1.37 -10.43
CA THR A 17 -15.50 -2.40 -9.40
C THR A 17 -15.98 -1.90 -8.04
N GLY A 18 -15.55 -0.71 -7.62
CA GLY A 18 -15.99 -0.08 -6.37
C GLY A 18 -17.48 0.31 -6.36
N GLY A 19 -18.09 0.48 -7.54
CA GLY A 19 -19.50 0.82 -7.72
C GLY A 19 -20.45 -0.37 -7.89
N ILE A 20 -19.95 -1.60 -8.06
CA ILE A 20 -20.78 -2.80 -8.30
C ILE A 20 -21.60 -3.21 -7.06
N ASN A 21 -21.21 -2.81 -5.84
CA ASN A 21 -21.78 -3.34 -4.60
C ASN A 21 -22.79 -2.41 -3.90
N ASN A 22 -23.93 -2.17 -4.55
CA ASN A 22 -25.10 -1.56 -3.89
C ASN A 22 -25.99 -2.59 -3.17
N LYS A 23 -25.73 -3.91 -3.33
CA LYS A 23 -26.51 -5.01 -2.75
C LYS A 23 -25.61 -6.20 -2.43
N ILE A 24 -24.85 -6.13 -1.34
CA ILE A 24 -24.10 -7.27 -0.81
C ILE A 24 -25.11 -8.26 -0.24
N ALA A 25 -25.10 -9.50 -0.72
CA ALA A 25 -25.96 -10.53 -0.19
C ALA A 25 -25.53 -10.86 1.25
N ASP A 26 -26.47 -10.82 2.18
CA ASP A 26 -26.21 -11.16 3.58
C ASP A 26 -26.17 -12.68 3.75
N ILE A 27 -25.02 -13.27 3.43
CA ILE A 27 -24.78 -14.72 3.49
C ILE A 27 -24.13 -15.10 4.83
N SER A 28 -23.15 -14.31 5.28
CA SER A 28 -22.50 -14.42 6.59
C SER A 28 -21.72 -13.14 6.90
N THR A 29 -21.39 -12.90 8.17
CA THR A 29 -20.58 -11.72 8.57
C THR A 29 -19.22 -11.70 7.89
N SER A 30 -18.54 -12.84 7.79
CA SER A 30 -17.26 -12.97 7.09
C SER A 30 -17.38 -12.70 5.57
N HIS A 31 -18.46 -13.19 4.94
CA HIS A 31 -18.73 -12.90 3.53
C HIS A 31 -18.98 -11.41 3.30
N THR A 32 -19.83 -10.80 4.12
CA THR A 32 -20.17 -9.38 4.03
C THR A 32 -18.93 -8.50 4.25
N ALA A 33 -18.09 -8.80 5.24
CA ALA A 33 -16.81 -8.11 5.45
C ALA A 33 -15.85 -8.27 4.27
N SER A 34 -15.75 -9.47 3.68
CA SER A 34 -14.95 -9.71 2.47
C SER A 34 -15.43 -8.89 1.27
N CYS A 35 -16.75 -8.77 1.08
CA CYS A 35 -17.33 -7.94 0.03
C CYS A 35 -17.03 -6.45 0.25
N HIS A 36 -17.11 -5.96 1.49
CA HIS A 36 -16.71 -4.60 1.83
C HIS A 36 -15.22 -4.39 1.60
N GLN A 37 -14.35 -5.33 1.99
CA GLN A 37 -12.92 -5.28 1.73
C GLN A 37 -12.59 -5.20 0.24
N ILE A 38 -13.22 -6.02 -0.61
CA ILE A 38 -13.02 -5.98 -2.06
C ILE A 38 -13.41 -4.59 -2.61
N THR A 39 -14.53 -4.05 -2.12
CA THR A 39 -15.02 -2.72 -2.51
C THR A 39 -14.05 -1.62 -2.05
N ALA A 40 -13.55 -1.70 -0.81
CA ALA A 40 -12.57 -0.78 -0.25
C ALA A 40 -11.26 -0.78 -1.04
N ASN A 41 -10.74 -1.97 -1.39
CA ASN A 41 -9.53 -2.13 -2.19
C ASN A 41 -9.69 -1.53 -3.60
N ALA A 42 -10.88 -1.65 -4.20
CA ALA A 42 -11.18 -1.01 -5.48
C ALA A 42 -11.19 0.52 -5.38
N TRP A 43 -11.81 1.09 -4.34
CA TRP A 43 -11.79 2.54 -4.09
C TRP A 43 -10.39 3.06 -3.76
N PHE A 44 -9.59 2.30 -3.00
CA PHE A 44 -8.20 2.61 -2.74
C PHE A 44 -7.37 2.62 -4.03
N ALA A 45 -7.56 1.63 -4.91
CA ALA A 45 -6.92 1.63 -6.21
C ALA A 45 -7.32 2.85 -7.07
N ALA A 46 -8.61 3.20 -7.06
CA ALA A 46 -9.10 4.40 -7.73
C ALA A 46 -8.45 5.68 -7.16
N PHE A 47 -8.27 5.78 -5.83
CA PHE A 47 -7.54 6.89 -5.20
C PHE A 47 -6.10 7.00 -5.74
N VAL A 48 -5.34 5.90 -5.77
CA VAL A 48 -3.95 5.92 -6.24
C VAL A 48 -3.86 6.31 -7.71
N TYR A 49 -4.73 5.75 -8.58
CA TYR A 49 -4.74 6.09 -10.00
C TYR A 49 -5.21 7.54 -10.24
N ALA A 50 -6.19 8.02 -9.49
CA ALA A 50 -6.65 9.41 -9.56
C ALA A 50 -5.54 10.38 -9.14
N LYS A 51 -4.79 10.05 -8.08
CA LYS A 51 -3.62 10.85 -7.64
C LYS A 51 -2.52 10.88 -8.71
N ALA A 52 -2.24 9.73 -9.33
CA ALA A 52 -1.29 9.64 -10.45
C ALA A 52 -1.70 10.47 -11.67
N LEU A 53 -3.01 10.65 -11.88
CA LEU A 53 -3.59 11.43 -12.97
C LEU A 53 -3.87 12.90 -12.59
N ASN A 54 -3.55 13.31 -11.36
CA ASN A 54 -3.92 14.61 -10.80
C ASN A 54 -5.42 14.94 -10.94
N ASP A 55 -6.27 13.93 -10.69
CA ASP A 55 -7.73 14.04 -10.73
C ASP A 55 -8.28 14.58 -9.40
N ASP A 56 -9.12 15.62 -9.47
CA ASP A 56 -9.72 16.30 -8.30
C ASP A 56 -10.55 15.35 -7.40
N ASN A 57 -11.01 14.21 -7.93
CA ASN A 57 -11.77 13.22 -7.17
C ASN A 57 -10.90 12.29 -6.32
N ALA A 58 -9.56 12.39 -6.36
CA ALA A 58 -8.68 11.48 -5.64
C ALA A 58 -9.04 11.38 -4.15
N LEU A 59 -9.25 12.52 -3.48
CA LEU A 59 -9.61 12.55 -2.05
C LEU A 59 -10.96 11.87 -1.79
N LYS A 60 -11.95 12.10 -2.67
CA LYS A 60 -13.26 11.45 -2.59
C LYS A 60 -13.16 9.92 -2.68
N TYR A 61 -12.32 9.40 -3.58
CA TYR A 61 -12.10 7.95 -3.68
C TYR A 61 -11.40 7.38 -2.44
N SER A 62 -10.47 8.15 -1.87
CA SER A 62 -9.79 7.79 -0.62
C SER A 62 -10.79 7.66 0.55
N HIS A 63 -11.70 8.62 0.71
CA HIS A 63 -12.74 8.55 1.73
C HIS A 63 -13.72 7.41 1.52
N ARG A 64 -14.06 7.08 0.25
CA ARG A 64 -14.86 5.87 -0.04
C ARG A 64 -14.13 4.60 0.36
N ALA A 65 -12.81 4.52 0.15
CA ALA A 65 -12.05 3.36 0.61
C ALA A 65 -12.18 3.19 2.13
N ASP A 66 -12.01 4.27 2.89
CA ASP A 66 -12.15 4.24 4.34
C ASP A 66 -13.57 3.88 4.80
N GLU A 67 -14.60 4.41 4.14
CA GLU A 67 -15.99 4.06 4.44
C GLU A 67 -16.20 2.54 4.39
N TYR A 68 -15.70 1.90 3.35
CA TYR A 68 -15.84 0.45 3.18
C TYR A 68 -14.89 -0.36 4.07
N PHE A 69 -13.69 0.13 4.39
CA PHE A 69 -12.84 -0.52 5.39
C PHE A 69 -13.46 -0.46 6.79
N ASN A 70 -14.08 0.67 7.17
CA ASN A 70 -14.82 0.77 8.43
C ASN A 70 -16.02 -0.18 8.47
N LYS A 71 -16.81 -0.26 7.39
CA LYS A 71 -17.90 -1.26 7.29
C LYS A 71 -17.40 -2.70 7.44
N ALA A 72 -16.26 -3.04 6.84
CA ALA A 72 -15.67 -4.38 6.99
C ALA A 72 -15.21 -4.63 8.44
N TYR A 73 -14.54 -3.63 9.05
CA TYR A 73 -14.09 -3.64 10.44
C TYR A 73 -15.26 -3.87 11.43
N ASP A 74 -16.40 -3.20 11.24
CA ASP A 74 -17.52 -3.28 12.17
C ASP A 74 -18.25 -4.64 12.16
N ILE A 75 -18.14 -5.40 11.08
CA ILE A 75 -18.99 -6.59 10.84
C ILE A 75 -18.29 -7.91 11.21
N HIS A 76 -16.97 -7.99 11.09
CA HIS A 76 -16.24 -9.25 11.29
C HIS A 76 -15.09 -9.05 12.29
N PRO A 77 -15.28 -9.42 13.58
CA PRO A 77 -14.25 -9.25 14.60
C PRO A 77 -12.92 -9.94 14.25
N PRO A 78 -12.89 -11.19 13.74
CA PRO A 78 -11.68 -11.74 13.13
C PRO A 78 -11.30 -10.93 11.88
N GLY A 79 -10.04 -10.50 11.76
CA GLY A 79 -9.57 -9.77 10.58
C GLY A 79 -9.78 -8.25 10.62
N GLN A 80 -10.36 -7.70 11.70
CA GLN A 80 -10.45 -6.26 11.95
C GLN A 80 -9.09 -5.56 11.80
N LEU A 81 -8.04 -6.20 12.31
CA LEU A 81 -6.71 -5.63 12.28
C LEU A 81 -6.19 -5.40 10.85
N TYR A 82 -6.59 -6.21 9.86
CA TYR A 82 -6.25 -5.94 8.45
C TYR A 82 -6.93 -4.66 7.96
N HIS A 83 -8.22 -4.47 8.25
CA HIS A 83 -8.93 -3.25 7.84
C HIS A 83 -8.34 -2.01 8.53
N LEU A 84 -7.96 -2.15 9.80
CA LEU A 84 -7.32 -1.09 10.56
C LEU A 84 -5.94 -0.71 9.99
N THR A 85 -5.13 -1.69 9.55
CA THR A 85 -3.85 -1.38 8.88
C THR A 85 -4.05 -0.70 7.53
N GLN A 86 -5.11 -1.03 6.78
CA GLN A 86 -5.44 -0.32 5.54
C GLN A 86 -5.90 1.13 5.79
N LEU A 87 -6.74 1.35 6.80
CA LEU A 87 -7.13 2.69 7.24
C LEU A 87 -5.92 3.53 7.66
N TYR A 88 -5.00 2.93 8.43
CA TYR A 88 -3.75 3.57 8.81
C TYR A 88 -2.90 3.92 7.58
N PHE A 89 -2.73 2.99 6.64
CA PHE A 89 -1.98 3.25 5.41
C PHE A 89 -2.58 4.42 4.60
N ASN A 90 -3.91 4.44 4.44
CA ASN A 90 -4.61 5.53 3.76
C ASN A 90 -4.37 6.88 4.44
N ALA A 91 -4.48 6.93 5.77
CA ALA A 91 -4.22 8.12 6.56
C ALA A 91 -2.78 8.62 6.40
N VAL A 92 -1.78 7.71 6.41
CA VAL A 92 -0.37 8.06 6.16
C VAL A 92 -0.16 8.60 4.75
N LEU A 93 -0.79 8.00 3.74
CA LEU A 93 -0.64 8.41 2.34
C LEU A 93 -1.31 9.77 2.04
N ARG A 94 -2.36 10.13 2.78
CA ARG A 94 -2.99 11.46 2.74
C ARG A 94 -2.29 12.49 3.62
N GLY A 95 -1.56 12.05 4.64
CA GLY A 95 -0.96 12.92 5.65
C GLY A 95 -1.94 13.33 6.76
N ASP A 96 -2.98 12.54 7.00
CA ASP A 96 -4.05 12.85 7.95
C ASP A 96 -3.57 12.81 9.40
N ASP A 97 -4.12 13.68 10.25
CA ASP A 97 -3.73 13.80 11.65
C ASP A 97 -4.11 12.60 12.52
N ASN A 98 -5.12 11.82 12.12
CA ASN A 98 -5.59 10.65 12.85
C ASN A 98 -4.66 9.42 12.74
N ARG A 99 -3.61 9.48 11.91
CA ARG A 99 -2.68 8.35 11.67
C ARG A 99 -2.07 7.80 12.97
N LYS A 100 -1.78 8.65 13.96
CA LYS A 100 -1.28 8.22 15.28
C LYS A 100 -2.30 7.43 16.08
N ASP A 101 -3.57 7.81 16.04
CA ASP A 101 -4.61 7.12 16.80
C ASP A 101 -4.95 5.77 16.18
N LEU A 102 -4.94 5.68 14.85
CA LEU A 102 -5.02 4.39 14.13
C LEU A 102 -3.83 3.49 14.51
N ALA A 103 -2.60 4.01 14.54
CA ALA A 103 -1.42 3.25 14.94
C ALA A 103 -1.49 2.76 16.40
N LYS A 104 -2.02 3.58 17.34
CA LYS A 104 -2.26 3.14 18.73
C LYS A 104 -3.26 1.99 18.78
N HIS A 105 -4.33 2.07 17.98
CA HIS A 105 -5.34 1.03 17.94
C HIS A 105 -4.77 -0.28 17.37
N ILE A 106 -3.95 -0.20 16.32
CA ILE A 106 -3.20 -1.35 15.79
C ILE A 106 -2.31 -1.95 16.87
N ALA A 107 -1.60 -1.14 17.63
CA ALA A 107 -0.71 -1.61 18.70
C ALA A 107 -1.47 -2.41 19.78
N ILE A 108 -2.70 -2.00 20.12
CA ILE A 108 -3.56 -2.73 21.06
C ILE A 108 -4.00 -4.08 20.46
N MET A 109 -4.47 -4.06 19.21
CA MET A 109 -5.03 -5.25 18.55
C MET A 109 -3.98 -6.25 18.08
N ALA A 110 -2.73 -5.84 17.85
CA ALA A 110 -1.67 -6.68 17.31
C ALA A 110 -1.36 -7.94 18.14
N TYR A 111 -1.69 -7.90 19.42
CA TYR A 111 -1.48 -9.01 20.36
C TYR A 111 -2.74 -9.88 20.58
N ASP A 112 -3.88 -9.51 19.99
CA ASP A 112 -5.10 -10.30 20.06
C ASP A 112 -5.00 -11.52 19.11
N ASN A 113 -5.02 -12.71 19.71
CA ASN A 113 -4.92 -13.96 18.97
C ASN A 113 -6.13 -14.25 18.06
N ASN A 114 -7.24 -13.53 18.23
CA ASN A 114 -8.41 -13.61 17.36
C ASN A 114 -8.24 -12.82 16.05
N GLN A 115 -7.18 -12.02 15.93
CA GLN A 115 -6.90 -11.13 14.79
C GLN A 115 -5.89 -11.72 13.79
N LYS A 116 -5.55 -13.00 13.88
CA LYS A 116 -4.43 -13.63 13.12
C LYS A 116 -4.63 -13.71 11.59
N GLU A 117 -5.73 -13.21 11.04
CA GLU A 117 -6.04 -13.33 9.63
C GLU A 117 -5.47 -12.17 8.78
N LEU A 118 -4.82 -12.54 7.67
CA LEU A 118 -4.66 -11.75 6.43
C LEU A 118 -3.90 -10.40 6.44
N MET A 119 -3.11 -10.03 7.45
CA MET A 119 -2.26 -8.82 7.38
C MET A 119 -0.79 -9.09 7.06
N THR A 120 -0.12 -8.06 6.51
CA THR A 120 1.34 -8.06 6.44
C THR A 120 1.91 -7.72 7.82
N VAL A 121 2.98 -8.41 8.23
CA VAL A 121 3.66 -8.11 9.50
C VAL A 121 4.24 -6.69 9.47
N MET A 122 4.59 -6.20 8.28
CA MET A 122 5.17 -4.88 8.10
C MET A 122 4.23 -3.76 8.54
N ASP A 123 2.95 -3.82 8.20
CA ASP A 123 2.01 -2.72 8.56
C ASP A 123 1.89 -2.58 10.08
N VAL A 124 1.86 -3.72 10.79
CA VAL A 124 1.86 -3.77 12.25
C VAL A 124 3.17 -3.21 12.82
N VAL A 125 4.32 -3.65 12.29
CA VAL A 125 5.64 -3.16 12.73
C VAL A 125 5.75 -1.64 12.55
N ALA A 126 5.30 -1.10 11.42
CA ALA A 126 5.33 0.33 11.18
C ALA A 126 4.42 1.08 12.17
N ALA A 127 3.19 0.60 12.40
CA ALA A 127 2.29 1.21 13.37
C ALA A 127 2.88 1.21 14.78
N LEU A 128 3.47 0.09 15.23
CA LEU A 128 4.14 -0.01 16.52
C LEU A 128 5.30 0.99 16.65
N LEU A 129 6.15 1.11 15.62
CA LEU A 129 7.25 2.09 15.61
C LEU A 129 6.73 3.54 15.70
N THR A 130 5.66 3.86 14.98
CA THR A 130 5.02 5.19 14.96
C THR A 130 4.52 5.63 16.34
N VAL A 131 4.14 4.70 17.21
CA VAL A 131 3.67 4.97 18.58
C VAL A 131 4.67 4.56 19.67
N ASP A 132 5.94 4.41 19.28
CA ASP A 132 7.06 4.06 20.16
C ASP A 132 6.86 2.77 20.98
N GLN A 133 6.17 1.79 20.39
CA GLN A 133 5.97 0.47 20.98
C GLN A 133 7.06 -0.51 20.53
N SER A 134 7.29 -1.53 21.36
CA SER A 134 8.27 -2.57 21.07
C SER A 134 7.84 -3.43 19.88
N VAL A 135 8.75 -3.63 18.92
CA VAL A 135 8.53 -4.53 17.77
C VAL A 135 9.23 -5.89 17.93
N LYS A 136 9.77 -6.19 19.12
CA LYS A 136 10.60 -7.39 19.37
C LYS A 136 9.89 -8.70 19.00
N ASP A 137 8.59 -8.79 19.26
CA ASP A 137 7.80 -10.00 18.98
C ASP A 137 7.41 -10.15 17.51
N PHE A 138 7.52 -9.06 16.74
CA PHE A 138 7.18 -9.01 15.32
C PHE A 138 8.40 -9.05 14.41
N LEU A 139 9.57 -8.63 14.89
CA LEU A 139 10.83 -8.67 14.14
C LEU A 139 11.18 -10.08 13.60
N PRO A 140 11.10 -11.17 14.38
CA PRO A 140 11.34 -12.51 13.85
C PRO A 140 10.34 -12.92 12.77
N LYS A 141 9.07 -12.49 12.91
CA LYS A 141 8.03 -12.75 11.91
C LYS A 141 8.31 -11.98 10.62
N LEU A 142 8.71 -10.71 10.73
CA LEU A 142 9.10 -9.88 9.60
C LEU A 142 10.31 -10.47 8.86
N ALA A 143 11.34 -10.92 9.59
CA ALA A 143 12.50 -11.60 9.02
C ALA A 143 12.13 -12.91 8.30
N ASN A 144 11.17 -13.65 8.85
CA ASN A 144 10.63 -14.85 8.20
C ASN A 144 9.87 -14.50 6.90
N GLU A 145 9.04 -13.45 6.90
CA GLU A 145 8.35 -12.98 5.68
C GLU A 145 9.34 -12.45 4.64
N GLU A 146 10.38 -11.72 5.04
CA GLU A 146 11.42 -11.22 4.14
C GLU A 146 12.14 -12.38 3.42
N LYS A 147 12.44 -13.45 4.14
CA LYS A 147 13.11 -14.65 3.61
C LYS A 147 12.22 -15.48 2.68
N HIS A 148 10.94 -15.64 3.00
CA HIS A 148 10.06 -16.62 2.35
C HIS A 148 8.96 -16.01 1.47
N LYS A 149 8.52 -14.79 1.78
CA LYS A 149 7.50 -14.03 1.06
C LYS A 149 8.11 -12.74 0.52
N SER A 150 9.29 -12.86 -0.10
CA SER A 150 10.08 -11.70 -0.50
C SER A 150 9.25 -10.71 -1.32
N ASP A 151 8.30 -11.17 -2.14
CA ASP A 151 7.42 -10.33 -2.96
C ASP A 151 6.52 -9.39 -2.15
N LEU A 152 6.12 -9.77 -0.93
CA LEU A 152 5.35 -8.94 0.00
C LEU A 152 6.26 -8.11 0.92
N VAL A 153 7.38 -8.69 1.36
CA VAL A 153 8.37 -8.05 2.23
C VAL A 153 9.74 -8.14 1.54
N PRO A 154 10.21 -7.10 0.84
CA PRO A 154 11.48 -7.14 0.13
C PRO A 154 12.68 -7.17 1.07
N LEU A 155 13.82 -7.65 0.56
CA LEU A 155 15.09 -7.62 1.27
C LEU A 155 15.47 -6.19 1.68
N GLY A 156 15.92 -6.03 2.92
CA GLY A 156 16.28 -4.75 3.54
C GLY A 156 15.19 -4.18 4.45
N SER A 157 14.07 -4.88 4.62
CA SER A 157 12.94 -4.44 5.46
C SER A 157 13.29 -4.53 6.94
N VAL A 158 13.90 -5.64 7.36
CA VAL A 158 14.35 -5.81 8.75
C VAL A 158 15.44 -4.81 9.09
N GLU A 159 16.35 -4.56 8.15
CA GLU A 159 17.43 -3.60 8.32
C GLU A 159 16.90 -2.17 8.49
N ALA A 160 15.91 -1.76 7.69
CA ALA A 160 15.27 -0.45 7.82
C ALA A 160 14.61 -0.29 9.19
N VAL A 161 13.92 -1.33 9.69
CA VAL A 161 13.31 -1.32 11.02
C VAL A 161 14.37 -1.19 12.13
N GLN A 162 15.47 -1.94 12.03
CA GLN A 162 16.58 -1.84 12.99
C GLN A 162 17.21 -0.44 13.00
N ALA A 163 17.44 0.14 11.82
CA ALA A 163 17.97 1.49 11.70
C ALA A 163 17.06 2.53 12.38
N ILE A 164 15.73 2.38 12.29
CA ILE A 164 14.78 3.24 13.01
C ILE A 164 14.88 3.06 14.53
N ILE A 165 15.07 1.83 15.01
CA ILE A 165 15.21 1.55 16.45
C ILE A 165 16.52 2.14 16.99
N GLU A 166 17.60 2.04 16.22
CA GLU A 166 18.94 2.51 16.57
C GLU A 166 19.13 4.02 16.37
N GLY A 167 18.21 4.69 15.67
CA GLY A 167 18.37 6.10 15.29
C GLY A 167 19.42 6.32 14.20
N ASP A 168 19.79 5.27 13.44
CA ASP A 168 20.79 5.35 12.37
C ASP A 168 20.13 5.79 11.06
N GLU A 169 20.07 7.11 10.88
CA GLU A 169 19.44 7.72 9.71
C GLU A 169 20.13 7.34 8.39
N GLN A 170 21.46 7.23 8.37
CA GLN A 170 22.20 6.92 7.15
C GLN A 170 21.97 5.49 6.70
N ARG A 171 21.93 4.54 7.66
CA ARG A 171 21.55 3.16 7.38
C ARG A 171 20.11 3.08 6.90
N LEU A 172 19.20 3.80 7.53
CA LEU A 172 17.79 3.85 7.11
C LEU A 172 17.64 4.33 5.66
N VAL A 173 18.30 5.43 5.28
CA VAL A 173 18.28 5.95 3.90
C VAL A 173 18.76 4.90 2.90
N ARG A 174 19.88 4.21 3.19
CA ARG A 174 20.40 3.15 2.33
C ARG A 174 19.44 1.98 2.19
N SER A 175 18.83 1.53 3.29
CA SER A 175 17.87 0.43 3.26
C SER A 175 16.60 0.81 2.50
N LEU A 176 16.06 2.02 2.70
CA LEU A 176 14.89 2.52 1.97
C LEU A 176 15.16 2.68 0.46
N ASP A 177 16.31 3.22 0.06
CA ASP A 177 16.69 3.31 -1.35
C ASP A 177 16.84 1.91 -1.99
N GLY A 178 17.33 0.94 -1.23
CA GLY A 178 17.35 -0.48 -1.61
C GLY A 178 15.95 -1.05 -1.83
N LEU A 179 15.04 -0.83 -0.88
CA LEU A 179 13.64 -1.27 -0.95
C LEU A 179 12.92 -0.67 -2.16
N LEU A 180 13.08 0.64 -2.38
CA LEU A 180 12.51 1.36 -3.52
C LEU A 180 13.04 0.81 -4.85
N THR A 181 14.33 0.48 -4.94
CA THR A 181 14.93 -0.12 -6.12
C THR A 181 14.34 -1.52 -6.41
N ILE A 182 14.15 -2.34 -5.37
CA ILE A 182 13.52 -3.66 -5.50
C ILE A 182 12.06 -3.51 -5.93
N HIS A 183 11.33 -2.58 -5.33
CA HIS A 183 9.94 -2.29 -5.66
C HIS A 183 9.79 -1.91 -7.13
N ALA A 184 10.62 -0.99 -7.65
CA ALA A 184 10.62 -0.58 -9.05
C ALA A 184 10.82 -1.77 -10.02
N LYS A 185 11.79 -2.65 -9.71
CA LYS A 185 12.05 -3.86 -10.50
C LYS A 185 10.82 -4.78 -10.55
N ARG A 186 10.10 -4.91 -9.42
CA ARG A 186 8.88 -5.74 -9.33
C ARG A 186 7.71 -5.10 -10.05
N ALA A 187 7.49 -3.79 -9.85
CA ALA A 187 6.44 -3.04 -10.54
C ALA A 187 6.59 -3.10 -12.07
N GLY A 188 7.83 -3.16 -12.58
CA GLY A 188 8.11 -3.36 -14.02
C GLY A 188 8.05 -4.81 -14.52
N ASN A 189 7.87 -5.81 -13.65
CA ASN A 189 7.85 -7.23 -14.00
C ASN A 189 6.41 -7.75 -14.17
N LEU A 190 6.06 -8.18 -15.38
CA LEU A 190 4.74 -8.74 -15.74
C LEU A 190 4.30 -9.96 -14.92
N ARG A 191 5.26 -10.71 -14.38
CA ARG A 191 4.99 -11.87 -13.52
C ARG A 191 4.79 -11.48 -12.06
N SER A 192 5.14 -10.27 -11.68
CA SER A 192 4.89 -9.78 -10.32
C SER A 192 3.43 -9.37 -10.16
N TYR A 193 2.85 -9.74 -9.03
CA TYR A 193 1.53 -9.29 -8.63
C TYR A 193 1.44 -7.75 -8.57
N ILE A 194 2.50 -7.10 -8.08
CA ILE A 194 2.56 -5.63 -7.87
C ILE A 194 2.30 -4.87 -9.19
N CYS A 195 2.81 -5.36 -10.32
CA CYS A 195 2.64 -4.73 -11.64
C CYS A 195 1.16 -4.54 -12.05
N ARG A 196 0.25 -5.36 -11.50
CA ARG A 196 -1.16 -5.42 -11.91
C ARG A 196 -2.09 -4.61 -11.00
N VAL A 197 -1.58 -4.10 -9.88
CA VAL A 197 -2.39 -3.40 -8.88
C VAL A 197 -1.89 -1.97 -8.67
N ALA A 198 -2.63 -1.19 -7.88
CA ALA A 198 -2.27 0.19 -7.54
C ALA A 198 -0.89 0.31 -6.88
N SER A 199 -0.43 -0.74 -6.18
CA SER A 199 0.92 -0.83 -5.64
C SER A 199 2.02 -0.76 -6.71
N ALA A 200 1.71 -0.85 -8.00
CA ALA A 200 2.68 -0.53 -9.06
C ALA A 200 3.15 0.93 -9.03
N LEU A 201 2.36 1.83 -8.42
CA LEU A 201 2.63 3.27 -8.39
C LEU A 201 3.07 3.78 -7.01
N ILE A 202 2.96 2.95 -5.97
CA ILE A 202 3.30 3.33 -4.59
C ILE A 202 4.03 2.20 -3.86
N CYS A 203 5.08 2.56 -3.12
CA CYS A 203 5.78 1.63 -2.24
C CYS A 203 5.27 1.76 -0.81
N GLY A 204 4.21 1.02 -0.48
CA GLY A 204 3.54 1.15 0.83
C GLY A 204 4.49 0.99 2.02
N MET A 205 5.44 0.06 1.93
CA MET A 205 6.43 -0.16 2.99
C MET A 205 7.36 1.02 3.20
N ALA A 206 7.90 1.59 2.12
CA ALA A 206 8.78 2.75 2.22
C ALA A 206 8.02 3.96 2.80
N ILE A 207 6.77 4.16 2.39
CA ILE A 207 5.88 5.20 2.91
C ILE A 207 5.69 5.06 4.43
N LEU A 208 5.32 3.86 4.88
CA LEU A 208 5.09 3.57 6.30
C LEU A 208 6.36 3.70 7.15
N LEU A 209 7.50 3.21 6.66
CA LEU A 209 8.78 3.35 7.35
C LEU A 209 9.26 4.80 7.41
N CYS A 210 9.02 5.60 6.37
CA CYS A 210 9.30 7.03 6.39
C CYS A 210 8.43 7.76 7.43
N ASP A 211 7.14 7.43 7.53
CA ASP A 211 6.26 8.02 8.55
C ASP A 211 6.70 7.62 9.98
N ALA A 212 7.00 6.35 10.20
CA ALA A 212 7.49 5.86 11.50
C ALA A 212 8.81 6.52 11.91
N ALA A 213 9.75 6.67 10.97
CA ALA A 213 11.01 7.37 11.20
C ALA A 213 10.80 8.84 11.54
N GLN A 214 9.89 9.52 10.82
CA GLN A 214 9.55 10.92 11.06
C GLN A 214 8.98 11.12 12.47
N GLN A 215 8.13 10.21 12.97
CA GLN A 215 7.62 10.28 14.35
C GLN A 215 8.70 10.14 15.42
N ARG A 216 9.86 9.59 15.05
CA ARG A 216 11.05 9.42 15.90
C ARG A 216 12.12 10.47 15.64
N GLY A 217 11.78 11.55 14.93
CA GLY A 217 12.70 12.67 14.66
C GLY A 217 13.68 12.45 13.52
N MET A 218 13.52 11.39 12.72
CA MET A 218 14.33 11.12 11.53
C MET A 218 13.54 11.48 10.27
N ASP A 219 13.77 12.68 9.74
CA ASP A 219 13.20 13.07 8.45
C ASP A 219 14.13 12.64 7.30
N VAL A 220 13.75 11.55 6.63
CA VAL A 220 14.53 10.92 5.57
C VAL A 220 13.92 11.08 4.18
N ARG A 221 12.69 11.58 4.05
CA ARG A 221 11.95 11.55 2.76
C ARG A 221 12.67 12.27 1.63
N ASP A 222 13.28 13.41 1.93
CA ASP A 222 14.03 14.21 0.96
C ASP A 222 15.49 13.76 0.77
N LYS A 223 15.95 12.81 1.58
CA LYS A 223 17.29 12.19 1.48
C LYS A 223 17.31 10.98 0.55
N LEU A 224 16.13 10.45 0.18
CA LEU A 224 16.00 9.26 -0.65
C LEU A 224 16.24 9.56 -2.13
N THR A 225 17.27 8.94 -2.71
CA THR A 225 17.66 9.14 -4.10
C THR A 225 16.90 8.23 -5.07
N LYS A 226 16.25 7.17 -4.57
CA LYS A 226 15.50 6.18 -5.36
C LYS A 226 14.00 6.33 -5.25
N ARG A 227 13.49 7.40 -4.64
CA ARG A 227 12.04 7.64 -4.54
C ARG A 227 11.38 7.84 -5.90
N ARG A 228 12.09 8.51 -6.84
CA ARG A 228 11.67 8.70 -8.23
C ARG A 228 12.40 7.74 -9.15
N GLN A 229 11.66 6.89 -9.87
CA GLN A 229 12.26 5.93 -10.80
C GLN A 229 11.41 5.73 -12.05
N LYS A 230 12.09 5.39 -13.14
CA LYS A 230 11.46 5.00 -14.39
C LYS A 230 11.03 3.53 -14.34
N MET A 231 9.82 3.27 -14.80
CA MET A 231 9.29 1.91 -14.97
C MET A 231 8.44 1.83 -16.23
N ASN A 232 7.99 0.62 -16.57
CA ASN A 232 7.08 0.40 -17.69
C ASN A 232 5.78 -0.17 -17.17
N LEU A 233 4.69 0.58 -17.30
CA LEU A 233 3.35 0.03 -17.18
C LEU A 233 3.05 -0.89 -18.35
N ARG A 234 2.04 -1.71 -18.14
CA ARG A 234 1.59 -2.79 -19.01
C ARG A 234 0.07 -2.74 -19.09
N LEU A 235 -0.49 -3.27 -20.18
CA LEU A 235 -1.94 -3.43 -20.30
C LEU A 235 -2.50 -4.18 -19.09
N PHE A 236 -3.42 -3.55 -18.37
CA PHE A 236 -4.12 -4.16 -17.24
C PHE A 236 -5.03 -5.30 -17.70
N SER A 237 -5.73 -5.09 -18.81
CA SER A 237 -6.62 -6.09 -19.41
C SER A 237 -6.38 -6.21 -20.91
N PRO A 238 -5.43 -7.07 -21.34
CA PRO A 238 -5.16 -7.27 -22.77
C PRO A 238 -6.35 -7.82 -23.57
N ALA A 239 -7.33 -8.44 -22.90
CA ALA A 239 -8.54 -8.95 -23.54
C ALA A 239 -9.48 -7.82 -24.01
N ASP A 240 -9.47 -6.68 -23.31
CA ASP A 240 -10.30 -5.51 -23.66
C ASP A 240 -9.70 -4.69 -24.82
N PHE A 241 -8.47 -5.01 -25.23
CA PHE A 241 -7.74 -4.32 -26.30
C PHE A 241 -7.07 -5.33 -27.25
N PRO A 242 -7.85 -6.15 -27.99
CA PRO A 242 -7.31 -7.22 -28.83
C PRO A 242 -6.39 -6.72 -29.95
N ASP A 243 -6.58 -5.48 -30.39
CA ASP A 243 -5.78 -4.84 -31.45
C ASP A 243 -4.47 -4.21 -30.95
N VAL A 244 -4.22 -4.20 -29.63
CA VAL A 244 -2.99 -3.70 -29.04
C VAL A 244 -2.06 -4.87 -28.72
N ASP A 245 -0.77 -4.72 -29.06
CA ASP A 245 0.25 -5.71 -28.69
C ASP A 245 0.22 -5.97 -27.18
N ARG A 246 -0.05 -7.22 -26.79
CA ARG A 246 -0.13 -7.66 -25.38
C ARG A 246 1.19 -7.43 -24.62
N THR A 247 2.29 -7.29 -25.33
CA THR A 247 3.63 -7.07 -24.79
C THR A 247 4.07 -5.60 -24.80
N ILE A 248 3.15 -4.66 -25.13
CA ILE A 248 3.42 -3.23 -25.13
C ILE A 248 3.92 -2.73 -23.76
N LYS A 249 4.87 -1.80 -23.79
CA LYS A 249 5.43 -1.11 -22.62
C LYS A 249 5.00 0.34 -22.65
N PHE A 250 4.44 0.83 -21.56
CA PHE A 250 4.12 2.23 -21.39
C PHE A 250 5.12 2.84 -20.39
N PRO A 251 6.19 3.50 -20.88
CA PRO A 251 7.19 4.08 -19.99
C PRO A 251 6.58 5.21 -19.17
N ILE A 252 6.85 5.20 -17.86
CA ILE A 252 6.47 6.26 -16.92
C ILE A 252 7.61 6.48 -15.93
N GLU A 253 7.62 7.66 -15.31
CA GLU A 253 8.43 7.94 -14.13
C GLU A 253 7.50 8.17 -12.94
N VAL A 254 7.81 7.56 -11.80
CA VAL A 254 6.92 7.53 -10.63
C VAL A 254 7.71 7.95 -9.39
N ASP A 255 7.13 8.82 -8.57
CA ASP A 255 7.57 9.01 -7.19
C ASP A 255 6.81 8.02 -6.29
N PHE A 256 7.46 6.92 -5.90
CA PHE A 256 6.81 5.82 -5.18
C PHE A 256 6.36 6.18 -3.75
N LEU A 257 6.78 7.33 -3.21
CA LEU A 257 6.33 7.79 -1.89
C LEU A 257 5.03 8.57 -1.97
N THR A 258 4.76 9.21 -3.12
CA THR A 258 3.56 10.02 -3.31
C THR A 258 2.55 9.36 -4.24
N GLY A 259 2.98 8.50 -5.16
CA GLY A 259 2.16 7.99 -6.25
C GLY A 259 2.04 8.95 -7.43
N GLU A 260 2.76 10.07 -7.41
CA GLU A 260 2.81 11.02 -8.51
C GLU A 260 3.50 10.39 -9.73
N VAL A 261 2.92 10.61 -10.92
CA VAL A 261 3.43 10.09 -12.19
C VAL A 261 3.80 11.24 -13.10
N PHE A 262 5.03 11.19 -13.63
CA PHE A 262 5.56 12.16 -14.57
C PHE A 262 5.46 11.59 -15.98
N LEU A 263 4.39 11.97 -16.67
CA LEU A 263 4.11 11.58 -18.05
C LEU A 263 4.90 12.52 -18.98
N LYS A 264 5.82 11.96 -19.77
CA LYS A 264 6.54 12.68 -20.83
C LYS A 264 5.82 12.55 -22.16
#